data_AF-A0A9N9R8L6-F1
#
_entry.id   AF-A0A9N9R8L6-F1
#
_cell.length_a   1.000
_cell.length_b   1.000
_cell.length_c   1.000
_cell.angle_alpha   90.00
_cell.angle_beta   90.00
_cell.angle_gamma   90.00
#
_symmetry.space_group_name_H-M   'P 1'
#
loop_
_entity.id
_entity.type
_entity.pdbx_description
1 polymer ?
#
loop_
_entity_poly.entity_id
_entity_poly.type
_entity_poly.pdbx_seq_one_letter_code
_entity_poly.pdbx_strand_id
1 'polypeptide(L)'
;MEEYNLTIFNTTWLRFRETAPTSTFAVVVNTTISRVSSNAYEWRFILPPYFLIFLLSITGNCMVIATLASNRRMRTITNVYLLNLAISDFLLGVFCLPFTLVGQIYRRFLFGAMLCKLIPFLQAVSVSVDVWTLVAISLERYFAICRPLKSRKWQTQCHAYKMITMVWMLSIALNSPILIVSTLQPMKANGMKQPVTVSLRSQA
;
A
#
# COMPACT_ATOMS: atom_id res chain seq x y z
N MET A 1 -14.31 39.95 31.30
CA MET A 1 -13.33 38.83 31.37
C MET A 1 -12.67 38.54 30.01
N GLU A 2 -13.08 39.22 28.93
CA GLU A 2 -12.59 38.99 27.56
C GLU A 2 -11.50 39.99 27.12
N GLU A 3 -11.49 41.21 27.68
CA GLU A 3 -10.47 42.23 27.39
C GLU A 3 -9.07 41.89 27.96
N TYR A 4 -9.00 41.24 29.13
CA TYR A 4 -7.73 40.95 29.82
C TYR A 4 -6.85 39.95 29.04
N ASN A 5 -7.46 39.02 28.30
CA ASN A 5 -6.75 38.02 27.49
C ASN A 5 -6.17 38.65 26.21
N LEU A 6 -6.89 39.60 25.59
CA LEU A 6 -6.41 40.36 24.44
C LEU A 6 -5.24 41.29 24.81
N THR A 7 -5.25 41.92 26.00
CA THR A 7 -4.14 42.75 26.47
C THR A 7 -2.90 41.91 26.80
N ILE A 8 -3.05 40.73 27.41
CA ILE A 8 -1.93 39.82 27.69
C ILE A 8 -1.31 39.29 26.39
N PHE A 9 -2.12 38.87 25.42
CA PHE A 9 -1.61 38.34 24.14
C PHE A 9 -0.90 39.41 23.31
N ASN A 10 -1.42 40.64 23.28
CA ASN A 10 -0.82 41.74 22.52
C ASN A 10 0.47 42.25 23.19
N THR A 11 0.53 42.32 24.52
CA THR A 11 1.74 42.75 25.26
C THR A 11 2.84 41.68 25.27
N THR A 12 2.50 40.39 25.31
CA THR A 12 3.49 39.31 25.15
C THR A 12 4.00 39.22 23.71
N TRP A 13 3.16 39.38 22.69
CA TRP A 13 3.60 39.48 21.29
C TRP A 13 4.48 40.70 21.01
N LEU A 14 4.16 41.86 21.60
CA LEU A 14 4.97 43.07 21.46
C LEU A 14 6.33 42.93 22.16
N ARG A 15 6.40 42.30 23.36
CA ARG A 15 7.68 41.95 24.00
C ARG A 15 8.49 40.94 23.20
N PHE A 16 7.84 39.95 22.58
CA PHE A 16 8.52 38.93 21.77
C PHE A 16 9.10 39.53 20.47
N ARG A 17 8.44 40.56 19.92
CA ARG A 17 8.91 41.35 18.77
C ARG A 17 10.16 42.18 19.08
N GLU A 18 10.35 42.62 20.32
CA GLU A 18 11.54 43.38 20.75
C GLU A 18 12.77 42.50 21.05
N THR A 19 12.58 41.23 21.45
CA THR A 19 13.70 40.36 21.90
C THR A 19 14.29 39.44 20.84
N ALA A 20 13.67 39.29 19.67
CA ALA A 20 14.19 38.43 18.60
C ALA A 20 14.86 39.29 17.52
N PRO A 21 16.18 39.15 17.26
CA PRO A 21 16.82 39.87 16.18
C PRO A 21 16.16 39.48 14.85
N THR A 22 15.92 40.46 13.99
CA THR A 22 15.21 40.37 12.70
C THR A 22 15.71 39.21 11.83
N SER A 23 16.99 38.85 11.99
CA SER A 23 17.67 37.71 11.38
C SER A 23 17.14 36.35 11.85
N THR A 24 16.82 36.15 13.14
CA THR A 24 16.31 34.87 13.65
C THR A 24 14.89 34.60 13.18
N PHE A 25 14.00 35.60 13.18
CA PHE A 25 12.64 35.45 12.64
C PHE A 25 12.67 35.18 11.12
N ALA A 26 13.46 35.94 10.36
CA ALA A 26 13.63 35.71 8.93
C ALA A 26 14.22 34.31 8.63
N VAL A 27 15.17 33.83 9.42
CA VAL A 27 15.73 32.47 9.30
C VAL A 27 14.66 31.41 9.57
N VAL A 28 13.85 31.55 10.63
CA VAL A 28 12.77 30.60 10.93
C VAL A 28 11.69 30.59 9.84
N VAL A 29 11.29 31.76 9.33
CA VAL A 29 10.34 31.89 8.22
C VAL A 29 10.91 31.30 6.94
N ASN A 30 12.16 31.58 6.60
CA ASN A 30 12.79 31.02 5.40
C ASN A 30 12.93 29.49 5.49
N THR A 31 13.31 28.97 6.67
CA THR A 31 13.45 27.52 6.91
C THR A 31 12.09 26.80 6.88
N THR A 32 11.03 27.43 7.39
CA THR A 32 9.66 26.86 7.35
C THR A 32 9.09 26.90 5.94
N ILE A 33 9.28 27.98 5.19
CA ILE A 33 8.89 28.08 3.77
C ILE A 33 9.66 27.05 2.92
N SER A 34 10.98 26.91 3.11
CA SER A 34 11.77 25.88 2.41
C SER A 34 11.32 24.46 2.75
N ARG A 35 10.95 24.17 4.01
CA ARG A 35 10.42 22.86 4.41
C ARG A 35 9.01 22.59 3.87
N VAL A 36 8.12 23.58 3.87
CA VAL A 36 6.76 23.42 3.32
C VAL A 36 6.82 23.27 1.80
N SER A 37 7.59 24.11 1.12
CA SER A 37 7.88 23.96 -0.31
C SER A 37 8.52 22.60 -0.60
N SER A 38 9.40 22.13 0.30
CA SER A 38 10.08 20.86 0.13
C SER A 38 9.20 19.64 0.16
N ASN A 39 8.38 19.54 1.21
CA ASN A 39 7.41 18.47 1.30
C ASN A 39 6.35 18.60 0.17
N ALA A 40 5.95 19.82 -0.21
CA ALA A 40 4.95 20.03 -1.26
C ALA A 40 5.44 19.60 -2.66
N TYR A 41 6.72 19.80 -3.00
CA TYR A 41 7.23 19.36 -4.31
C TYR A 41 7.35 17.83 -4.40
N GLU A 42 7.72 17.14 -3.32
CA GLU A 42 7.80 15.67 -3.29
C GLU A 42 6.43 15.03 -3.56
N TRP A 43 5.39 15.50 -2.88
CA TRP A 43 4.04 14.95 -3.05
C TRP A 43 3.42 15.30 -4.40
N ARG A 44 3.82 16.42 -5.02
CA ARG A 44 3.35 16.84 -6.35
C ARG A 44 3.65 15.78 -7.42
N PHE A 45 4.78 15.09 -7.32
CA PHE A 45 5.18 14.05 -8.27
C PHE A 45 4.65 12.66 -7.90
N ILE A 46 4.50 12.37 -6.60
CA ILE A 46 4.09 11.03 -6.11
C ILE A 46 2.57 10.83 -6.17
N LEU A 47 1.79 11.89 -5.91
CA LEU A 47 0.33 11.78 -5.78
C LEU A 47 -0.40 11.46 -7.10
N PRO A 48 -0.08 12.07 -8.25
CA PRO A 48 -0.73 11.75 -9.52
C PRO A 48 -0.60 10.26 -9.94
N PRO A 49 0.59 9.63 -9.95
CA PRO A 49 0.70 8.23 -10.33
C PRO A 49 0.03 7.30 -9.33
N TYR A 50 0.06 7.61 -8.02
CA TYR A 50 -0.67 6.82 -7.02
C TYR A 50 -2.18 6.81 -7.29
N PHE A 51 -2.74 7.98 -7.59
CA PHE A 51 -4.16 8.11 -7.92
C PHE A 51 -4.52 7.39 -9.23
N LEU A 52 -3.67 7.50 -10.25
CA LEU A 52 -3.86 6.79 -11.52
C LEU A 52 -3.81 5.27 -11.34
N ILE A 53 -2.84 4.74 -10.59
CA ILE A 53 -2.73 3.30 -10.31
C ILE A 53 -3.97 2.83 -9.53
N PHE A 54 -4.43 3.61 -8.55
CA PHE A 54 -5.64 3.30 -7.79
C PHE A 54 -6.88 3.22 -8.69
N LEU A 55 -7.10 4.23 -9.55
CA LEU A 55 -8.22 4.24 -10.49
C LEU A 55 -8.15 3.10 -11.50
N LEU A 56 -6.97 2.84 -12.07
CA LEU A 56 -6.75 1.76 -13.03
C LEU A 56 -6.95 0.39 -12.38
N SER A 57 -6.43 0.19 -11.17
CA SER A 57 -6.60 -1.04 -10.41
C SER A 57 -8.08 -1.30 -10.12
N ILE A 58 -8.83 -0.31 -9.63
CA ILE A 58 -10.26 -0.50 -9.35
C ILE A 58 -11.04 -0.73 -10.65
N THR A 59 -10.92 0.19 -11.61
CA THR A 59 -11.75 0.15 -12.82
C THR A 59 -11.42 -1.06 -13.68
N GLY A 60 -10.14 -1.33 -13.88
CA GLY A 60 -9.66 -2.45 -14.69
C GLY A 60 -10.04 -3.79 -14.09
N ASN A 61 -9.74 -4.02 -12.81
CA ASN A 61 -10.05 -5.30 -12.17
C ASN A 61 -11.55 -5.51 -11.99
N CYS A 62 -12.34 -4.46 -11.67
CA CYS A 62 -13.80 -4.56 -11.65
C CYS A 62 -14.36 -4.94 -13.01
N MET A 63 -13.85 -4.35 -14.10
CA MET A 63 -14.29 -4.67 -15.45
C MET A 63 -14.00 -6.12 -15.82
N VAL A 64 -12.82 -6.64 -15.45
CA VAL A 64 -12.46 -8.06 -15.64
C VAL A 64 -13.42 -8.96 -14.86
N ILE A 65 -13.63 -8.68 -13.56
CA ILE A 65 -14.55 -9.46 -12.71
C ILE A 65 -15.96 -9.44 -13.31
N ALA A 66 -16.49 -8.28 -13.69
CA ALA A 66 -17.83 -8.13 -14.26
C ALA A 66 -17.98 -8.90 -15.59
N THR A 67 -16.99 -8.81 -16.47
CA THR A 67 -17.01 -9.49 -17.77
C THR A 67 -17.00 -11.02 -17.60
N LEU A 68 -16.15 -11.52 -16.70
CA LEU A 68 -16.03 -12.96 -16.43
C LEU A 68 -17.24 -13.51 -15.65
N ALA A 69 -17.84 -12.71 -14.75
CA ALA A 69 -19.02 -13.11 -13.99
C ALA A 69 -20.30 -13.13 -14.84
N SER A 70 -20.46 -12.14 -15.73
CA SER A 70 -21.64 -12.02 -16.60
C SER A 70 -21.69 -13.13 -17.67
N ASN A 71 -20.54 -13.49 -18.24
CA ASN A 71 -20.52 -14.44 -19.36
C ASN A 71 -20.33 -15.91 -18.91
N ARG A 72 -21.44 -16.60 -18.64
CA ARG A 72 -21.42 -18.04 -18.27
C ARG A 72 -20.78 -18.95 -19.33
N ARG A 73 -20.80 -18.56 -20.61
CA ARG A 73 -20.17 -19.33 -21.71
C ARG A 73 -18.64 -19.31 -21.65
N MET A 74 -18.06 -18.37 -20.92
CA MET A 74 -16.61 -18.18 -20.76
C MET A 74 -16.06 -18.88 -19.52
N ARG A 75 -16.73 -19.88 -18.92
CA ARG A 75 -16.22 -20.60 -17.74
C ARG A 75 -15.14 -21.63 -18.08
N THR A 76 -14.02 -21.17 -18.61
CA THR A 76 -12.81 -21.96 -18.81
C THR A 76 -11.91 -21.87 -17.57
N ILE A 77 -10.91 -22.74 -17.46
CA ILE A 77 -10.01 -22.76 -16.30
C ILE A 77 -9.12 -21.52 -16.27
N THR A 78 -8.59 -21.11 -17.42
CA THR A 78 -7.86 -19.85 -17.53
C THR A 78 -8.66 -18.68 -17.00
N ASN A 79 -9.97 -18.65 -17.25
CA ASN A 79 -10.82 -17.57 -16.77
C ASN A 79 -11.04 -17.60 -15.25
N VAL A 80 -10.93 -18.78 -14.61
CA VAL A 80 -10.88 -18.88 -13.14
C VAL A 80 -9.58 -18.32 -12.59
N TYR A 81 -8.44 -18.59 -13.24
CA TYR A 81 -7.16 -17.98 -12.85
C TYR A 81 -7.15 -16.46 -13.05
N LEU A 82 -7.70 -15.97 -14.17
CA LEU A 82 -7.85 -14.53 -14.41
C LEU A 82 -8.78 -13.87 -13.40
N LEU A 83 -9.83 -14.55 -12.97
CA LEU A 83 -10.71 -14.06 -11.91
C LEU A 83 -9.99 -13.99 -10.56
N ASN A 84 -9.19 -15.00 -10.21
CA ASN A 84 -8.35 -14.98 -8.99
C ASN A 84 -7.36 -13.80 -9.01
N LEU A 85 -6.71 -13.56 -10.15
CA LEU A 85 -5.80 -12.44 -10.35
C LEU A 85 -6.53 -11.09 -10.13
N ALA A 86 -7.66 -10.89 -10.81
CA ALA A 86 -8.43 -9.66 -10.69
C ALA A 86 -8.96 -9.42 -9.26
N ILE A 87 -9.34 -10.48 -8.54
CA ILE A 87 -9.77 -10.37 -7.14
C ILE A 87 -8.58 -9.98 -6.24
N SER A 88 -7.42 -10.62 -6.41
CA SER A 88 -6.19 -10.30 -5.68
C SER A 88 -5.78 -8.84 -5.87
N ASP A 89 -5.73 -8.37 -7.13
CA ASP A 89 -5.37 -7.01 -7.48
C ASP A 89 -6.40 -5.98 -6.98
N PHE A 90 -7.70 -6.30 -7.03
CA PHE A 90 -8.74 -5.43 -6.49
C PHE A 90 -8.63 -5.27 -4.97
N LEU A 91 -8.40 -6.37 -4.25
CA LEU A 91 -8.14 -6.35 -2.80
C LEU A 91 -6.91 -5.50 -2.48
N LEU A 92 -5.82 -5.64 -3.23
CA LEU A 92 -4.63 -4.78 -3.08
C LEU A 92 -4.93 -3.30 -3.35
N GLY A 93 -5.66 -3.02 -4.43
CA GLY A 93 -6.01 -1.66 -4.82
C GLY A 93 -6.84 -0.95 -3.75
N VAL A 94 -7.81 -1.65 -3.17
CA VAL A 94 -8.73 -1.09 -2.18
C VAL A 94 -8.13 -1.02 -0.78
N PHE A 95 -7.35 -2.01 -0.35
CA PHE A 95 -6.84 -2.10 1.03
C PHE A 95 -5.36 -1.73 1.19
N CYS A 96 -4.50 -2.02 0.23
CA CYS A 96 -3.06 -1.76 0.40
C CYS A 96 -2.69 -0.35 -0.06
N LEU A 97 -3.19 0.12 -1.20
CA LEU A 97 -2.84 1.44 -1.75
C LEU A 97 -3.24 2.61 -0.84
N PRO A 98 -4.50 2.78 -0.39
CA PRO A 98 -4.88 3.95 0.40
C PRO A 98 -4.23 3.95 1.79
N PHE A 99 -4.11 2.79 2.44
CA PHE A 99 -3.45 2.68 3.74
C PHE A 99 -1.95 2.96 3.67
N THR A 100 -1.29 2.51 2.61
CA THR A 100 0.11 2.86 2.36
C THR A 100 0.25 4.37 2.16
N LEU A 101 -0.61 4.98 1.33
CA LEU A 101 -0.59 6.42 1.10
C LEU A 101 -0.83 7.23 2.38
N VAL A 102 -1.81 6.85 3.21
CA VAL A 102 -2.04 7.48 4.52
C VAL A 102 -0.82 7.32 5.43
N GLY A 103 -0.20 6.14 5.46
CA GLY A 103 1.04 5.90 6.20
C GLY A 103 2.19 6.84 5.76
N GLN A 104 2.30 7.10 4.46
CA GLN A 104 3.30 8.02 3.90
C GLN A 104 3.01 9.48 4.25
N ILE A 105 1.75 9.92 4.14
CA ILE A 105 1.35 11.32 4.39
C ILE A 105 1.54 11.68 5.88
N TYR A 106 1.04 10.85 6.79
CA TYR A 106 1.03 11.19 8.21
C TYR A 106 2.37 10.93 8.90
N ARG A 107 3.31 10.22 8.24
CA ARG A 107 4.60 9.76 8.81
C ARG A 107 4.47 9.16 10.22
N ARG A 108 3.27 8.65 10.54
CA ARG A 108 2.84 8.09 11.82
C ARG A 108 1.77 7.05 11.53
N PHE A 109 1.93 5.84 12.06
CA PHE A 109 0.95 4.77 11.88
C PHE A 109 -0.18 4.92 12.89
N LEU A 110 -1.28 5.56 12.47
CA LEU A 110 -2.49 5.76 13.29
C LEU A 110 -3.32 4.48 13.43
N PHE A 111 -3.09 3.49 12.56
CA PHE A 111 -3.87 2.25 12.44
C PHE A 111 -3.43 1.11 13.39
N GLY A 112 -2.53 1.41 14.32
CA GLY A 112 -2.04 0.43 15.31
C GLY A 112 -0.97 -0.53 14.79
N ALA A 113 -0.42 -1.33 15.70
CA ALA A 113 0.73 -2.19 15.42
C ALA A 113 0.40 -3.36 14.48
N MET A 114 -0.85 -3.81 14.48
CA MET A 114 -1.32 -4.92 13.66
C MET A 114 -1.31 -4.56 12.17
N LEU A 115 -1.87 -3.41 11.80
CA LEU A 115 -1.94 -2.98 10.40
C LEU A 115 -0.57 -2.62 9.83
N CYS A 116 0.38 -2.16 10.65
CA CYS A 116 1.76 -1.93 10.20
C CYS A 116 2.47 -3.21 9.72
N LYS A 117 2.13 -4.36 10.31
CA LYS A 117 2.68 -5.65 9.86
C LYS A 117 1.83 -6.25 8.75
N LEU A 118 0.51 -6.09 8.83
CA LEU A 118 -0.44 -6.70 7.93
C LEU A 118 -0.38 -6.10 6.51
N ILE A 119 -0.24 -4.78 6.37
CA ILE A 119 -0.16 -4.11 5.05
C ILE A 119 1.01 -4.65 4.19
N PRO A 120 2.29 -4.60 4.64
CA PRO A 120 3.40 -5.10 3.84
C PRO A 120 3.33 -6.61 3.63
N PHE A 121 2.79 -7.36 4.60
CA PHE A 121 2.55 -8.80 4.45
C PHE A 121 1.52 -9.10 3.35
N LEU A 122 0.36 -8.46 3.38
CA LEU A 122 -0.69 -8.65 2.36
C LEU A 122 -0.19 -8.23 0.98
N GLN A 123 0.55 -7.13 0.88
CA GLN A 123 1.17 -6.71 -0.37
C GLN A 123 2.12 -7.78 -0.94
N ALA A 124 2.99 -8.35 -0.11
CA ALA A 124 3.92 -9.38 -0.54
C ALA A 124 3.23 -10.71 -0.90
N VAL A 125 2.19 -11.09 -0.13
CA VAL A 125 1.38 -12.28 -0.41
C VAL A 125 0.66 -12.15 -1.75
N SER A 126 -0.02 -11.03 -2.01
CA SER A 126 -0.76 -10.85 -3.27
C SER A 126 0.18 -10.84 -4.48
N VAL A 127 1.30 -10.11 -4.42
CA VAL A 127 2.30 -10.13 -5.52
C VAL A 127 2.80 -11.56 -5.77
N SER A 128 3.00 -12.35 -4.72
CA SER A 128 3.39 -13.75 -4.85
C SER A 128 2.28 -14.60 -5.47
N VAL A 129 1.02 -14.42 -5.05
CA VAL A 129 -0.16 -15.10 -5.61
C VAL A 129 -0.27 -14.80 -7.10
N ASP A 130 -0.05 -13.55 -7.52
CA ASP A 130 -0.16 -13.13 -8.91
C ASP A 130 0.91 -13.79 -9.78
N VAL A 131 2.17 -13.80 -9.33
CA VAL A 131 3.28 -14.48 -10.03
C VAL A 131 3.02 -15.98 -10.15
N TRP A 132 2.64 -16.65 -9.07
CA TRP A 132 2.33 -18.08 -9.09
C TRP A 132 1.10 -18.39 -9.96
N THR A 133 0.11 -17.50 -10.00
CA THR A 133 -1.07 -17.61 -10.88
C THR A 133 -0.68 -17.48 -12.34
N LEU A 134 0.20 -16.54 -12.70
CA LEU A 134 0.72 -16.39 -14.07
C LEU A 134 1.51 -17.62 -14.53
N VAL A 135 2.30 -18.21 -13.62
CA VAL A 135 2.99 -19.49 -13.88
C VAL A 135 1.98 -20.61 -14.12
N ALA A 136 0.92 -20.70 -13.30
CA ALA A 136 -0.13 -21.71 -13.47
C ALA A 136 -0.87 -21.54 -14.81
N ILE A 137 -1.18 -20.31 -15.22
CA ILE A 137 -1.77 -20.01 -16.54
C ILE A 137 -0.83 -20.46 -17.66
N SER A 138 0.46 -20.15 -17.55
CA SER A 138 1.46 -20.51 -18.55
C SER A 138 1.60 -22.03 -18.70
N LEU A 139 1.61 -22.75 -17.57
CA LEU A 139 1.62 -24.21 -17.55
C LEU A 139 0.34 -24.81 -18.14
N GLU A 140 -0.82 -24.24 -17.82
CA GLU A 140 -2.10 -24.65 -18.41
C GLU A 140 -2.04 -24.56 -19.94
N ARG A 141 -1.57 -23.43 -20.47
CA ARG A 141 -1.43 -23.22 -21.92
C ARG A 141 -0.44 -24.17 -22.56
N TYR A 142 0.69 -24.41 -21.89
CA TYR A 142 1.67 -25.40 -22.33
C TYR A 142 1.08 -26.81 -22.44
N PHE A 143 0.37 -27.29 -21.41
CA PHE A 143 -0.24 -28.61 -21.43
C PHE A 143 -1.38 -28.74 -22.45
N ALA A 144 -2.16 -27.67 -22.65
CA ALA A 144 -3.22 -27.64 -23.66
C ALA A 144 -2.68 -27.82 -25.08
N ILE A 145 -1.52 -27.22 -25.40
CA ILE A 145 -0.89 -27.28 -26.72
C ILE A 145 -0.13 -28.60 -26.90
N CYS A 146 0.75 -28.96 -25.95
CA CYS A 146 1.67 -30.08 -26.11
C CYS A 146 1.07 -31.45 -25.76
N ARG A 147 0.00 -31.51 -24.95
CA ARG A 147 -0.61 -32.77 -24.50
C ARG A 147 -2.16 -32.72 -24.48
N PRO A 148 -2.82 -32.58 -25.65
CA PRO A 148 -4.26 -32.33 -25.75
C PRO A 148 -5.14 -33.42 -25.11
N LEU A 149 -4.77 -34.70 -25.25
CA LEU A 149 -5.54 -35.82 -24.67
C LEU A 149 -5.48 -35.86 -23.13
N LYS A 150 -4.35 -35.45 -22.54
CA LYS A 150 -4.17 -35.38 -21.08
C LYS A 150 -4.77 -34.10 -20.53
N SER A 151 -4.68 -33.01 -21.29
CA SER A 151 -5.29 -31.71 -20.98
C SER A 151 -6.79 -31.83 -20.75
N ARG A 152 -7.55 -32.57 -21.58
CA ARG A 152 -9.00 -32.71 -21.42
C ARG A 152 -9.44 -33.37 -20.09
N LYS A 153 -8.62 -34.26 -19.51
CA LYS A 153 -8.86 -34.85 -18.18
C LYS A 153 -8.41 -33.93 -17.04
N TRP A 154 -7.30 -33.20 -17.25
CA TRP A 154 -6.72 -32.30 -16.24
C TRP A 154 -7.46 -30.95 -16.16
N GLN A 155 -8.10 -30.55 -17.24
CA GLN A 155 -8.85 -29.30 -17.36
C GLN A 155 -10.25 -29.39 -16.72
N THR A 156 -10.30 -29.66 -15.42
CA THR A 156 -11.52 -29.52 -14.61
C THR A 156 -11.45 -28.31 -13.67
N GLN A 157 -12.60 -27.66 -13.45
CA GLN A 157 -12.72 -26.50 -12.55
C GLN A 157 -12.27 -26.84 -11.12
N CYS A 158 -12.53 -28.06 -10.64
CA CYS A 158 -12.06 -28.52 -9.33
C CYS A 158 -10.52 -28.51 -9.21
N HIS A 159 -9.79 -28.87 -10.27
CA HIS A 159 -8.33 -28.79 -10.26
C HIS A 159 -7.84 -27.34 -10.19
N ALA A 160 -8.51 -26.42 -10.90
CA ALA A 160 -8.19 -24.99 -10.84
C ALA A 160 -8.37 -24.42 -9.42
N TYR A 161 -9.48 -24.71 -8.75
CA TYR A 161 -9.70 -24.29 -7.36
C TYR A 161 -8.67 -24.90 -6.40
N LYS A 162 -8.29 -26.17 -6.60
CA LYS A 162 -7.24 -26.81 -5.80
C LYS A 162 -5.89 -26.12 -6.00
N MET A 163 -5.53 -25.81 -7.25
CA MET A 163 -4.29 -25.08 -7.58
C MET A 163 -4.28 -23.68 -6.97
N ILE A 164 -5.39 -22.93 -7.06
CA ILE A 164 -5.51 -21.61 -6.42
C ILE A 164 -5.28 -21.74 -4.92
N THR A 165 -5.95 -22.69 -4.26
CA THR A 165 -5.78 -22.92 -2.82
C THR A 165 -4.31 -23.21 -2.47
N MET A 166 -3.62 -24.02 -3.28
CA MET A 166 -2.18 -24.29 -3.12
C MET A 166 -1.33 -23.03 -3.30
N VAL A 167 -1.62 -22.19 -4.29
CA VAL A 167 -0.91 -20.92 -4.53
C VAL A 167 -1.05 -19.97 -3.35
N TRP A 168 -2.24 -19.85 -2.77
CA TRP A 168 -2.47 -19.05 -1.58
C TRP A 168 -1.66 -19.55 -0.39
N MET A 169 -1.72 -20.86 -0.10
CA MET A 169 -0.97 -21.46 1.00
C MET A 169 0.55 -21.31 0.82
N LEU A 170 1.06 -21.52 -0.40
CA LEU A 170 2.48 -21.36 -0.71
C LEU A 170 2.92 -19.90 -0.55
N SER A 171 2.10 -18.96 -1.05
CA SER A 171 2.40 -17.52 -0.94
C SER A 171 2.43 -17.07 0.52
N ILE A 172 1.48 -17.52 1.35
CA ILE A 172 1.48 -17.23 2.79
C ILE A 172 2.71 -17.84 3.47
N ALA A 173 3.06 -19.09 3.15
CA ALA A 173 4.21 -19.76 3.73
C ALA A 173 5.53 -19.03 3.41
N LEU A 174 5.74 -18.67 2.14
CA LEU A 174 6.95 -17.97 1.68
C LEU A 174 7.07 -16.55 2.25
N ASN A 175 5.95 -15.85 2.43
CA ASN A 175 5.95 -14.48 2.97
C ASN A 175 5.77 -14.43 4.49
N SER A 176 5.63 -15.57 5.17
CA SER A 176 5.55 -15.63 6.63
C SER A 176 6.72 -14.95 7.37
N PRO A 177 7.99 -14.95 6.87
CA PRO A 177 9.08 -14.23 7.53
C PRO A 177 8.85 -12.72 7.58
N ILE A 178 8.10 -12.15 6.63
CA ILE A 178 7.80 -10.72 6.56
C ILE A 178 6.99 -10.28 7.80
N LEU A 179 6.09 -11.12 8.30
CA LEU A 179 5.34 -10.86 9.55
C LEU A 179 6.25 -10.82 10.78
N ILE A 180 7.29 -11.65 10.79
CA ILE A 180 8.22 -11.80 11.93
C ILE A 180 9.22 -10.65 11.93
N VAL A 181 9.77 -10.32 10.77
CA VAL A 181 10.81 -9.29 10.61
C VAL A 181 10.23 -7.87 10.68
N SER A 182 8.98 -7.66 10.23
CA SER A 182 8.30 -6.37 10.31
C SER A 182 8.09 -5.95 11.76
N THR A 183 9.07 -5.25 12.32
CA THR A 183 9.06 -4.78 13.70
C THR A 183 8.96 -3.25 13.69
N LEU A 184 8.01 -2.72 14.46
CA LEU A 184 7.88 -1.28 14.68
C LEU A 184 9.04 -0.80 15.55
N GLN A 185 9.99 -0.09 14.97
CA GLN A 185 11.03 0.59 15.75
C GLN A 185 10.59 2.01 16.09
N PRO A 186 10.54 2.38 17.39
CA PRO A 186 10.42 3.78 17.77
C PRO A 186 11.75 4.49 17.44
N MET A 187 11.70 5.53 16.59
CA MET A 187 12.87 6.36 16.33
C MET A 187 13.28 7.11 17.60
N LYS A 188 14.47 6.77 18.14
CA LYS A 188 15.06 7.44 19.29
C LYS A 188 15.82 8.67 18.81
N ALA A 189 15.12 9.78 18.56
CA ALA A 189 15.76 11.08 18.44
C ALA A 189 16.14 11.58 19.85
N ASN A 190 17.38 12.06 20.01
CA ASN A 190 17.97 12.53 21.28
C ASN A 190 16.94 13.14 22.25
N GLY A 191 16.71 12.46 23.38
CA GLY A 191 16.15 13.03 24.61
C GLY A 191 14.66 13.34 24.69
N MET A 192 13.88 13.31 23.60
CA MET A 192 12.42 13.57 23.67
C MET A 192 11.62 12.49 22.94
N LYS A 193 10.73 11.82 23.68
CA LYS A 193 9.75 10.84 23.14
C LYS A 193 8.86 11.54 22.11
N GLN A 194 9.16 11.37 20.82
CA GLN A 194 8.28 11.75 19.71
C GLN A 194 7.58 10.51 19.11
N PRO A 195 6.43 10.67 18.44
CA PRO A 195 5.52 9.59 18.12
C PRO A 195 6.03 8.71 16.98
N VAL A 196 5.67 7.43 17.06
CA VAL A 196 6.14 6.31 16.23
C VAL A 196 6.06 6.60 14.72
N THR A 197 7.20 6.98 14.13
CA THR A 197 7.40 6.99 12.66
C THR A 197 8.03 5.66 12.25
N VAL A 198 7.38 4.96 11.32
CA VAL A 198 7.76 3.63 10.85
C VAL A 198 8.98 3.74 9.93
N SER A 199 10.11 3.17 10.35
CA SER A 199 11.23 2.86 9.45
C SER A 199 11.07 1.40 9.02
N LEU A 200 10.59 1.17 7.79
CA LEU A 200 10.66 -0.15 7.15
C LEU A 200 12.14 -0.38 6.80
N ARG A 201 12.86 -1.11 7.64
CA ARG A 201 14.21 -1.57 7.32
C ARG A 201 14.10 -2.62 6.21
N SER A 202 14.15 -2.17 4.96
CA SER A 202 14.55 -2.98 3.81
C SER A 202 16.04 -3.23 3.95
N GLN A 203 16.45 -4.37 4.51
CA GLN A 203 17.84 -4.81 4.36
C GLN A 203 17.96 -5.52 3.02
N ALA A 204 18.60 -4.83 2.08
CA ALA A 204 19.43 -5.47 1.06
C ALA A 204 20.59 -6.22 1.74
#